data_AF-A0A665T9R3-F1
#
_entry.id   AF-A0A665T9R3-F1
#
_cell.length_a   1.000
_cell.length_b   1.000
_cell.length_c   1.000
_cell.angle_alpha   90.00
_cell.angle_beta   90.00
_cell.angle_gamma   90.00
#
_symmetry.space_group_name_H-M   'P 1'
#
loop_
_entity.id
_entity.type
_entity.pdbx_description
1 polymer ?
#
loop_
_entity_poly.entity_id
_entity_poly.type
_entity_poly.pdbx_seq_one_letter_code
_entity_poly.pdbx_strand_id
1 'polypeptide(L)'
;MCMYVNFFVFFFCFCFCFLVEQFEAKYKEQFPLGNGGCGYVFAGYRKSDSLPVSQTYILIKNESVGTSVSVSLLDWYELENELILVLERPVPCDDLFTYILLNGGALEESEAKVSYSS
;
A
#
# COMPACT_ATOMS: atom_id res chain seq x y z
N MET A 1 -8.33 -15.07 38.69
CA MET A 1 -8.06 -15.30 37.25
C MET A 1 -8.97 -14.43 36.34
N CYS A 2 -9.12 -13.12 36.60
CA CYS A 2 -10.00 -12.25 35.78
C CYS A 2 -9.45 -10.83 35.50
N MET A 3 -8.24 -10.50 35.96
CA MET A 3 -7.61 -9.18 35.71
C MET A 3 -6.70 -9.15 34.48
N TYR A 4 -6.29 -10.31 33.96
CA TYR A 4 -5.41 -10.39 32.77
C TYR A 4 -6.14 -10.06 31.46
N VAL A 5 -7.45 -10.32 31.38
CA VAL A 5 -8.25 -10.04 30.16
C VAL A 5 -8.45 -8.55 29.91
N ASN A 6 -8.50 -7.71 30.95
CA ASN A 6 -8.65 -6.26 30.78
C ASN A 6 -7.34 -5.58 30.35
N PHE A 7 -6.20 -5.98 30.91
CA PHE A 7 -4.91 -5.40 30.53
C PHE A 7 -4.50 -5.76 29.09
N PHE A 8 -4.77 -6.99 28.65
CA PHE A 8 -4.44 -7.45 27.31
C PHE A 8 -5.31 -6.77 26.23
N VAL A 9 -6.61 -6.60 26.49
CA VAL A 9 -7.53 -5.87 25.59
C VAL A 9 -7.19 -4.38 25.54
N PHE A 10 -6.81 -3.76 26.67
CA PHE A 10 -6.38 -2.37 26.68
C PHE A 10 -5.08 -2.17 25.91
N PHE A 11 -4.10 -3.06 26.07
CA PHE A 11 -2.82 -2.97 25.36
C PHE A 11 -2.99 -3.17 23.85
N PHE A 12 -3.83 -4.12 23.42
CA PHE A 12 -4.15 -4.35 22.01
C PHE A 12 -4.86 -3.14 21.38
N CYS A 13 -5.90 -2.61 22.03
CA CYS A 13 -6.60 -1.42 21.57
C CYS A 13 -5.68 -0.18 21.53
N PHE A 14 -4.81 -0.02 22.54
CA PHE A 14 -3.88 1.10 22.59
C PHE A 14 -2.82 1.01 21.49
N CYS A 15 -2.29 -0.19 21.22
CA CYS A 15 -1.32 -0.39 20.15
C CYS A 15 -1.95 -0.15 18.76
N PHE A 16 -3.17 -0.65 18.54
CA PHE A 16 -3.92 -0.44 17.30
C PHE A 16 -4.23 1.05 17.06
N CYS A 17 -4.80 1.73 18.06
CA CYS A 17 -5.13 3.15 17.97
C CYS A 17 -3.88 4.00 17.75
N PHE A 18 -2.78 3.67 18.44
CA PHE A 18 -1.50 4.36 18.30
C PHE A 18 -0.88 4.23 16.91
N LEU A 19 -0.96 3.04 16.30
CA LEU A 19 -0.40 2.81 14.97
C LEU A 19 -1.17 3.56 13.87
N VAL A 20 -2.51 3.57 13.98
CA VAL A 20 -3.38 4.34 13.10
C VAL A 20 -3.11 5.83 13.26
N GLU A 21 -2.98 6.34 14.48
CA GLU A 21 -2.61 7.73 14.73
C GLU A 21 -1.25 8.10 14.12
N GLN A 22 -0.25 7.21 14.17
CA GLN A 22 1.05 7.47 13.54
C GLN A 22 0.96 7.55 12.01
N PHE A 23 0.18 6.67 11.38
CA PHE A 23 -0.06 6.71 9.94
C PHE A 23 -0.79 8.01 9.57
N GLU A 24 -1.91 8.29 10.24
CA GLU A 24 -2.69 9.50 10.01
C GLU A 24 -1.90 10.77 10.34
N ALA A 25 -0.91 10.74 11.25
CA ALA A 25 -0.06 11.89 11.53
C ALA A 25 0.87 12.23 10.35
N LYS A 26 1.38 11.23 9.62
CA LYS A 26 2.36 11.42 8.53
C LYS A 26 1.72 11.46 7.14
N TYR A 27 0.63 10.73 6.93
CA TYR A 27 0.05 10.49 5.61
C TYR A 27 -1.41 10.90 5.57
N LYS A 28 -1.86 11.26 4.37
CA LYS A 28 -3.27 11.47 4.10
C LYS A 28 -3.69 10.62 2.90
N GLU A 29 -4.63 9.72 3.17
CA GLU A 29 -5.29 8.93 2.15
C GLU A 29 -6.21 9.81 1.28
N GLN A 30 -6.36 9.44 0.02
CA GLN A 30 -7.26 10.04 -0.96
C GLN A 30 -8.20 8.98 -1.53
N PHE A 31 -8.19 8.77 -2.84
CA PHE A 31 -9.10 7.88 -3.55
C PHE A 31 -8.45 6.51 -3.79
N PRO A 32 -9.25 5.43 -3.85
CA PRO A 32 -8.74 4.12 -4.22
C PRO A 32 -8.21 4.15 -5.67
N LEU A 33 -7.03 3.58 -5.87
CA LEU A 33 -6.40 3.39 -7.18
C LEU A 33 -6.73 2.02 -7.78
N GLY A 34 -6.91 1.01 -6.94
CA GLY A 34 -7.23 -0.33 -7.40
C GLY A 34 -7.52 -1.31 -6.26
N ASN A 35 -8.27 -2.36 -6.60
CA ASN A 35 -8.52 -3.50 -5.72
C ASN A 35 -8.11 -4.77 -6.46
N GLY A 36 -7.25 -5.59 -5.86
CA GLY A 36 -6.74 -6.82 -6.46
C GLY A 36 -6.61 -7.94 -5.44
N GLY A 37 -6.16 -9.11 -5.89
CA GLY A 37 -6.01 -10.30 -5.03
C GLY A 37 -5.03 -10.10 -3.86
N CYS A 38 -4.16 -9.09 -3.94
CA CYS A 38 -3.17 -8.76 -2.90
C CYS A 38 -3.64 -7.62 -1.96
N GLY A 39 -4.88 -7.15 -2.07
CA GLY A 39 -5.44 -6.10 -1.22
C GLY A 39 -5.91 -4.85 -1.97
N TYR A 40 -5.92 -3.71 -1.27
CA TYR A 40 -6.40 -2.43 -1.78
C TYR A 40 -5.25 -1.44 -1.92
N VAL A 41 -5.22 -0.68 -3.00
CA VAL A 41 -4.24 0.39 -3.22
C VAL A 41 -4.98 1.71 -3.22
N PHE A 42 -4.54 2.64 -2.40
CA PHE A 42 -5.05 4.00 -2.32
C PHE A 42 -3.97 4.99 -2.78
N ALA A 43 -4.42 6.09 -3.36
CA ALA A 43 -3.60 7.26 -3.56
C ALA A 43 -3.51 8.03 -2.26
N GLY A 44 -2.38 8.68 -2.04
CA GLY A 44 -2.31 9.71 -1.03
C GLY A 44 -1.04 10.52 -1.12
N TYR A 45 -0.78 11.29 -0.06
CA TYR A 45 0.40 12.14 0.01
C TYR A 45 0.97 12.14 1.42
N ARG A 46 2.28 12.32 1.50
CA ARG A 46 2.96 12.59 2.75
C ARG A 46 2.72 14.04 3.15
N LYS A 47 2.30 14.27 4.39
CA LYS A 47 1.93 15.61 4.89
C LYS A 47 3.13 16.56 5.00
N SER A 48 4.35 16.03 5.13
CA SER A 48 5.56 16.85 5.33
C SER A 48 6.03 17.58 4.07
N ASP A 49 5.95 16.93 2.90
CA ASP A 49 6.47 17.43 1.62
C ASP A 49 5.40 17.47 0.51
N SER A 50 4.18 17.00 0.80
CA SER A 50 3.07 16.88 -0.16
C SER A 50 3.40 15.99 -1.37
N LEU A 51 4.42 15.12 -1.26
CA LEU A 51 4.77 14.20 -2.33
C LEU A 51 3.77 13.04 -2.43
N PRO A 52 3.48 12.56 -3.65
CA PRO A 52 2.55 11.48 -3.88
C PRO A 52 3.12 10.16 -3.35
N VAL A 53 2.27 9.40 -2.67
CA VAL A 53 2.56 8.05 -2.19
C VAL A 53 1.42 7.11 -2.61
N SER A 54 1.74 5.83 -2.72
CA SER A 54 0.77 4.75 -2.87
C SER A 54 0.66 4.03 -1.54
N GLN A 55 -0.55 3.93 -0.98
CA GLN A 55 -0.81 3.16 0.23
C GLN A 55 -1.46 1.83 -0.11
N THR A 56 -0.75 0.75 0.16
CA THR A 56 -1.22 -0.61 -0.12
C THR A 56 -1.63 -1.28 1.18
N TYR A 57 -2.91 -1.63 1.29
CA TYR A 57 -3.48 -2.37 2.41
C TYR A 57 -3.53 -3.84 2.02
N ILE A 58 -2.64 -4.64 2.61
CA ILE A 58 -2.58 -6.08 2.42
C ILE A 58 -3.32 -6.73 3.58
N LEU A 59 -4.37 -7.49 3.26
CA LEU A 59 -5.02 -8.35 4.24
C LEU A 59 -4.09 -9.54 4.52
N ILE A 60 -3.70 -9.74 5.77
CA ILE A 60 -2.88 -10.88 6.15
C ILE A 60 -3.77 -12.13 6.09
N LYS A 61 -3.82 -12.74 4.90
CA LYS A 61 -4.35 -14.09 4.69
C LYS A 61 -3.15 -15.04 4.66
N ASN A 62 -3.32 -16.27 5.15
CA ASN A 62 -2.26 -17.30 5.22
C ASN A 62 -1.75 -17.79 3.85
N GLU A 63 -1.90 -17.01 2.78
CA GLU A 63 -1.45 -17.34 1.44
C GLU A 63 -0.47 -16.28 0.95
N SER A 64 0.76 -16.73 0.68
CA SER A 64 1.85 -15.89 0.22
C SER A 64 1.71 -15.64 -1.27
N VAL A 65 1.41 -14.40 -1.64
CA VAL A 65 1.56 -13.94 -3.03
C VAL A 65 2.24 -12.58 -2.99
N GLY A 66 3.55 -12.58 -3.20
CA GLY A 66 4.34 -11.37 -3.39
C GLY A 66 4.93 -11.38 -4.79
N THR A 67 4.41 -10.56 -5.70
CA THR A 67 5.09 -10.23 -6.95
C THR A 67 5.84 -8.91 -6.72
N SER A 68 7.16 -8.98 -6.80
CA SER A 68 8.05 -7.83 -6.62
C SER A 68 7.93 -6.92 -7.85
N VAL A 69 7.55 -5.66 -7.61
CA VAL A 69 7.69 -4.55 -8.54
C VAL A 69 8.55 -3.51 -7.84
N SER A 70 9.51 -2.92 -8.55
CA SER A 70 10.43 -1.93 -8.01
C SER A 70 9.71 -0.61 -7.72
N VAL A 71 9.37 -0.43 -6.46
CA VAL A 71 8.91 0.82 -5.85
C VAL A 71 9.53 0.89 -4.46
N SER A 72 10.14 2.03 -4.11
CA SER A 72 10.78 2.17 -2.80
C SER A 72 9.74 2.16 -1.68
N LEU A 73 9.94 1.27 -0.71
CA LEU A 73 9.17 1.23 0.53
C LEU A 73 9.58 2.40 1.43
N LEU A 74 8.63 3.27 1.75
CA LEU A 74 8.84 4.45 2.57
C LEU A 74 8.59 4.17 4.05
N ASP A 75 7.46 3.53 4.36
CA ASP A 75 7.05 3.14 5.71
C ASP A 75 6.18 1.88 5.64
N TRP A 76 6.03 1.18 6.76
CA TRP A 76 5.12 0.05 6.92
C TRP A 76 4.48 0.07 8.31
N TYR A 77 3.23 -0.36 8.38
CA TYR A 77 2.44 -0.38 9.61
C TYR A 77 1.71 -1.74 9.71
N GLU A 78 2.07 -2.54 10.72
CA GLU A 78 1.40 -3.80 11.05
C GLU A 78 0.25 -3.58 12.03
N LEU A 79 -0.98 -3.73 11.55
CA LEU A 79 -2.19 -3.84 12.37
C LEU A 79 -2.51 -5.32 12.59
N GLU A 80 -3.45 -5.62 13.48
CA GLU A 80 -3.75 -7.01 13.90
C GLU A 80 -4.01 -7.97 12.73
N ASN A 81 -4.70 -7.53 11.68
CA ASN A 81 -5.07 -8.35 10.52
C ASN A 81 -4.72 -7.71 9.17
N GLU A 82 -4.05 -6.55 9.19
CA GLU A 82 -3.82 -5.71 8.01
C GLU A 82 -2.39 -5.16 8.05
N LEU A 83 -1.70 -5.21 6.91
CA LEU A 83 -0.40 -4.61 6.72
C LEU A 83 -0.55 -3.42 5.76
N ILE A 84 -0.23 -2.22 6.23
CA ILE A 84 -0.20 -1.02 5.38
C ILE A 84 1.24 -0.83 4.92
N LEU A 85 1.47 -0.90 3.62
CA LEU A 85 2.72 -0.53 2.98
C LEU A 85 2.57 0.85 2.35
N VAL A 86 3.43 1.79 2.76
CA VAL A 86 3.52 3.10 2.13
C VAL A 86 4.67 3.08 1.15
N LEU A 87 4.35 3.12 -0.12
CA LEU A 87 5.29 3.06 -1.24
C LEU A 87 5.40 4.43 -1.90
N GLU A 88 6.56 4.74 -2.47
CA GLU A 88 6.66 5.89 -3.36
C GLU A 88 5.78 5.68 -4.60
N ARG A 89 5.21 6.77 -5.11
CA ARG A 89 4.42 6.75 -6.34
C ARG A 89 5.18 7.50 -7.43
N PRO A 90 5.89 6.81 -8.35
CA PRO A 90 6.46 7.46 -9.51
C PRO A 90 5.34 8.08 -10.36
N VAL A 91 5.56 9.29 -10.86
CA VAL A 91 4.62 9.99 -11.75
C VAL A 91 5.27 10.09 -13.13
N PRO A 92 4.60 9.68 -14.22
CA PRO A 92 3.22 9.19 -14.29
C PRO A 92 3.05 7.80 -13.69
N CYS A 93 1.92 7.58 -13.00
CA CYS A 93 1.46 6.26 -12.60
C CYS A 93 0.12 6.05 -13.30
N ASP A 94 0.16 5.36 -14.44
CA ASP A 94 -1.02 4.98 -15.21
C ASP A 94 -1.27 3.48 -15.07
N ASP A 95 -2.53 3.10 -15.08
CA ASP A 95 -2.94 1.71 -15.13
C ASP A 95 -2.42 1.05 -16.41
N LEU A 96 -1.72 -0.08 -16.27
CA LEU A 96 -1.05 -0.75 -17.39
C LEU A 96 -2.06 -1.17 -18.47
N PHE A 97 -3.26 -1.57 -18.09
CA PHE A 97 -4.31 -1.93 -19.04
C PHE A 97 -4.77 -0.71 -19.85
N THR A 98 -4.95 0.43 -19.19
CA THR A 98 -5.24 1.71 -19.83
C THR A 98 -4.11 2.16 -20.74
N TYR A 99 -2.85 2.04 -20.30
CA TYR A 99 -1.67 2.36 -21.12
C TYR A 99 -1.60 1.49 -22.38
N ILE A 100 -1.75 0.17 -22.25
CA ILE A 100 -1.76 -0.76 -23.40
C ILE A 100 -2.92 -0.43 -24.35
N LEU A 101 -4.12 -0.14 -23.82
CA LEU A 101 -5.27 0.25 -24.64
C LEU A 101 -5.03 1.54 -25.42
N LEU A 102 -4.48 2.56 -24.78
CA LEU A 102 -4.15 3.85 -25.42
C LEU A 102 -3.05 3.69 -26.48
N ASN A 103 -2.13 2.76 -26.27
CA ASN A 103 -1.03 2.46 -27.20
C ASN A 103 -1.41 1.45 -28.31
N GLY A 104 -2.70 1.17 -28.52
CA GLY A 104 -3.18 0.34 -29.64
C GLY A 104 -3.39 -1.14 -29.32
N GLY A 105 -3.45 -1.50 -28.04
CA GLY A 105 -3.82 -2.84 -27.55
C GLY A 105 -2.66 -3.84 -27.44
N ALA A 106 -1.47 -3.48 -27.91
CA ALA A 106 -0.25 -4.28 -27.76
C ALA A 106 0.96 -3.35 -27.67
N LEU A 107 1.92 -3.70 -26.80
CA LEU A 107 3.20 -3.01 -26.72
C LEU A 107 4.25 -3.76 -27.55
N GLU A 108 5.15 -3.02 -28.18
CA GLU A 108 6.32 -3.61 -28.83
C GLU A 108 7.23 -4.26 -27.77
N GLU A 109 7.89 -5.36 -28.11
CA GLU A 109 8.76 -6.10 -27.18
C GLU A 109 9.86 -5.20 -26.57
N SER A 110 10.38 -4.26 -27.36
CA SER A 110 11.38 -3.27 -26.95
C SER A 110 10.89 -2.35 -25.83
N GLU A 111 9.61 -1.97 -25.85
CA GLU A 111 8.96 -1.15 -24.81
C GLU A 111 8.55 -1.99 -23.59
N ALA A 112 8.06 -3.22 -23.82
CA ALA A 112 7.64 -4.12 -22.73
C ALA A 112 8.81 -4.55 -21.83
N LYS A 113 10.03 -4.65 -22.41
CA LYS A 113 11.23 -5.11 -21.70
C LYS A 113 11.82 -4.09 -20.73
N VAL A 114 11.59 -2.80 -20.96
CA VAL A 114 12.03 -1.72 -20.05
C VAL A 114 11.30 -1.81 -18.71
N SER A 115 10.03 -2.26 -18.71
CA SER A 115 9.15 -2.33 -17.54
C SER A 115 9.50 -3.40 -16.49
N TYR A 116 10.37 -4.37 -16.81
CA TYR A 116 10.76 -5.47 -15.91
C TYR A 116 12.20 -5.37 -15.38
N SER A 117 12.91 -4.26 -15.65
CA SER A 117 14.36 -4.14 -15.39
C SER A 117 14.76 -2.93 -14.55
N SER A 118 13.94 -2.55 -13.58
CA SER A 118 14.33 -1.61 -12.52
C SER A 118 13.81 -2.10 -11.19
#